data_AF-K0I9X6-F1
#
_entry.id   AF-K0I9X6-F1
#
_cell.length_a   1.000
_cell.length_b   1.000
_cell.length_c   1.000
_cell.angle_alpha   90.00
_cell.angle_beta   90.00
_cell.angle_gamma   90.00
#
_symmetry.space_group_name_H-M   'P 1'
#
loop_
_entity.id
_entity.type
_entity.pdbx_description
1 polymer ?
#
loop_
_entity_poly.entity_id
_entity_poly.type
_entity_poly.pdbx_seq_one_letter_code
_entity_poly.pdbx_strand_id
1 'polypeptide(L)'
;MQSKLEPYNGSGKKVVVYNTYADKGRLHFDVFIPTDKSQASQVSKDVDAKAVEYAKEFLHLIGKPSDDIEVNMCERCHIDNTDLYASELWKLPGKEVFIWPMEGCPKPS
;
A
#
# COMPACT_ATOMS: atom_id res chain seq x y z
N MET A 1 -17.83 -9.12 -11.83
CA MET A 1 -17.75 -7.82 -11.13
C MET A 1 -16.38 -7.25 -11.43
N GLN A 2 -16.28 -5.99 -11.88
CA GLN A 2 -14.98 -5.33 -12.03
C GLN A 2 -14.41 -5.10 -10.64
N SER A 3 -13.26 -5.72 -10.33
CA SER A 3 -12.51 -5.45 -9.11
C SER A 3 -11.99 -4.01 -9.19
N LYS A 4 -12.54 -3.11 -8.39
CA LYS A 4 -12.16 -1.69 -8.37
C LYS A 4 -11.64 -1.31 -6.99
N LEU A 5 -10.68 -0.40 -6.98
CA LEU A 5 -10.20 0.24 -5.75
C LEU A 5 -11.35 1.03 -5.12
N GLU A 6 -11.46 0.94 -3.79
CA GLU A 6 -12.49 1.63 -3.03
C GLU A 6 -11.85 2.71 -2.15
N PRO A 7 -12.38 3.94 -2.09
CA PRO A 7 -11.86 4.94 -1.16
C PRO A 7 -12.01 4.44 0.28
N TYR A 8 -10.99 4.62 1.10
CA TYR A 8 -11.03 4.27 2.50
C TYR A 8 -12.01 5.20 3.25
N ASN A 9 -12.98 4.60 3.94
CA ASN A 9 -13.97 5.31 4.76
C ASN A 9 -14.06 4.72 6.19
N GLY A 10 -13.00 4.03 6.63
CA GLY A 10 -13.00 3.26 7.88
C GLY A 10 -12.55 4.08 9.10
N SER A 11 -12.76 3.51 10.29
CA SER A 11 -12.15 3.98 11.54
C SER A 11 -10.69 3.56 11.62
N GLY A 12 -9.80 4.46 12.06
CA GLY A 12 -8.35 4.30 12.12
C GLY A 12 -7.84 2.92 12.50
N LYS A 13 -6.90 2.44 11.70
CA LYS A 13 -6.26 1.14 11.86
C LYS A 13 -4.77 1.31 11.94
N LYS A 14 -4.16 0.56 12.85
CA LYS A 14 -2.71 0.46 12.93
C LYS A 14 -2.20 -0.37 11.76
N VAL A 15 -1.21 0.15 11.06
CA VAL A 15 -0.73 -0.37 9.78
C VAL A 15 0.78 -0.30 9.70
N VAL A 16 1.40 -1.29 9.06
CA VAL A 16 2.80 -1.22 8.60
C VAL A 16 2.80 -0.50 7.25
N VAL A 17 3.69 0.48 7.10
CA VAL A 17 3.81 1.29 5.89
C VAL A 17 5.02 0.82 5.09
N TYR A 18 4.79 0.47 3.83
CA TYR A 18 5.81 0.07 2.88
C TYR A 18 5.92 1.10 1.77
N ASN A 19 7.06 1.79 1.73
CA ASN A 19 7.39 2.70 0.65
C ASN A 19 7.68 1.91 -0.63
N THR A 20 6.93 2.17 -1.68
CA THR A 20 6.98 1.39 -2.92
C THR A 20 7.24 2.27 -4.13
N TYR A 21 8.27 1.90 -4.88
CA TYR A 21 8.58 2.48 -6.19
C TYR A 21 8.35 1.46 -7.28
N ALA A 22 7.81 1.91 -8.41
CA ALA A 22 7.63 1.07 -9.59
C ALA A 22 7.91 1.83 -10.89
N ASP A 23 8.01 1.08 -11.98
CA ASP A 23 8.19 1.63 -13.33
C ASP A 23 9.44 2.51 -13.44
N LYS A 24 10.59 1.99 -12.99
CA LYS A 24 11.88 2.69 -12.91
C LYS A 24 11.83 3.93 -12.02
N GLY A 25 11.09 3.84 -10.92
CA GLY A 25 10.90 4.93 -9.96
C GLY A 25 9.95 6.04 -10.41
N ARG A 26 9.24 5.87 -11.53
CA ARG A 26 8.26 6.87 -12.01
C ARG A 26 6.94 6.82 -11.25
N LEU A 27 6.64 5.70 -10.60
CA LEU A 27 5.49 5.53 -9.75
C LEU A 27 5.96 5.42 -8.31
N HIS A 28 5.34 6.20 -7.43
CA HIS A 28 5.54 6.15 -5.99
C HIS A 28 4.20 6.01 -5.29
N PHE A 29 4.11 5.01 -4.42
CA PHE A 29 2.94 4.76 -3.60
C PHE A 29 3.33 4.00 -2.34
N ASP A 30 2.52 4.13 -1.30
CA ASP A 30 2.72 3.39 -0.06
C ASP A 30 1.70 2.26 0.05
N VAL A 31 2.16 1.08 0.49
CA VAL A 31 1.31 -0.07 0.81
C VAL A 31 1.15 -0.16 2.32
N PHE A 32 -0.10 -0.12 2.78
CA PHE A 32 -0.47 -0.16 4.20
C PHE A 32 -1.10 -1.51 4.52
N ILE A 33 -0.45 -2.25 5.40
CA ILE A 33 -0.91 -3.58 5.84
C ILE A 33 -1.28 -3.52 7.32
N PRO A 34 -2.53 -3.85 7.72
CA PRO A 34 -2.94 -3.87 9.11
C PRO A 34 -2.05 -4.73 9.99
N THR A 35 -1.78 -4.25 11.20
CA THR A 35 -0.93 -4.95 12.16
C THR A 35 -1.39 -4.72 13.59
N ASP A 36 -1.24 -5.74 14.42
CA ASP A 36 -1.38 -5.65 15.88
C ASP A 36 -0.08 -5.21 16.56
N LYS A 37 1.05 -5.23 15.83
CA LYS A 37 2.39 -4.93 16.36
C LYS A 37 2.53 -3.47 16.75
N SER A 38 3.42 -3.20 17.71
CA SER A 38 3.72 -1.83 18.14
C SER A 38 5.04 -1.33 17.59
N GLN A 39 5.91 -2.23 17.12
CA GLN A 39 7.20 -1.89 16.53
C GLN A 39 7.49 -2.65 15.23
N ALA A 40 8.22 -1.99 14.33
CA ALA A 40 8.68 -2.53 13.04
C ALA A 40 9.41 -3.87 13.17
N SER A 41 10.27 -3.99 14.19
CA SER A 41 11.09 -5.17 14.46
C SER A 41 10.27 -6.43 14.78
N GLN A 42 8.98 -6.27 15.08
CA GLN A 42 8.06 -7.37 15.37
C GLN A 42 7.29 -7.83 14.13
N VAL A 43 7.42 -7.13 13.00
CA VAL A 43 6.79 -7.48 11.73
C VAL A 43 7.60 -8.62 11.10
N SER A 44 6.94 -9.72 10.76
CA SER A 44 7.59 -10.86 10.08
C SER A 44 8.02 -10.45 8.68
N LYS A 45 9.15 -11.00 8.21
CA LYS A 45 9.58 -10.88 6.80
C LYS A 45 8.55 -11.41 5.80
N ASP A 46 7.62 -12.27 6.22
CA ASP A 46 6.52 -12.74 5.37
C ASP A 46 5.57 -11.59 4.99
N VAL A 47 5.49 -10.54 5.81
CA VAL A 47 4.68 -9.36 5.52
C VAL A 47 5.32 -8.54 4.39
N ASP A 48 6.65 -8.49 4.33
CA ASP A 48 7.39 -7.81 3.25
C ASP A 48 7.09 -8.47 1.90
N ALA A 49 7.07 -9.81 1.86
CA ALA A 49 6.71 -10.55 0.65
C ALA A 49 5.27 -10.25 0.19
N LYS A 50 4.32 -10.15 1.14
CA LYS A 50 2.94 -9.76 0.84
C LYS A 50 2.83 -8.32 0.34
N ALA A 51 3.63 -7.40 0.85
CA ALA A 51 3.65 -6.02 0.38
C ALA A 51 4.03 -5.94 -1.12
N VAL A 52 4.98 -6.77 -1.57
CA VAL A 52 5.34 -6.91 -3.00
C VAL A 52 4.15 -7.45 -3.82
N GLU A 53 3.45 -8.47 -3.32
CA GLU A 53 2.28 -9.03 -4.00
C GLU A 53 1.15 -8.00 -4.14
N TYR A 54 0.86 -7.25 -3.07
CA TYR A 54 -0.16 -6.20 -3.07
C TYR A 54 0.22 -5.02 -3.97
N ALA A 55 1.50 -4.65 -4.04
CA ALA A 55 1.99 -3.66 -4.98
C ALA A 55 1.75 -4.08 -6.44
N LYS A 56 2.03 -5.35 -6.77
CA LYS A 56 1.75 -5.91 -8.11
C LYS A 56 0.26 -5.87 -8.43
N GLU A 57 -0.58 -6.24 -7.47
CA GLU A 57 -2.04 -6.20 -7.62
C GLU A 57 -2.54 -4.77 -7.87
N PHE A 58 -2.06 -3.79 -7.11
CA PHE A 58 -2.38 -2.39 -7.32
C PHE A 58 -2.00 -1.93 -8.74
N LEU A 59 -0.76 -2.20 -9.16
CA LEU A 59 -0.28 -1.83 -10.51
C LEU A 59 -1.14 -2.45 -11.61
N HIS A 60 -1.54 -3.71 -11.45
CA HIS A 60 -2.45 -4.37 -12.38
C HIS A 60 -3.81 -3.66 -12.45
N LEU A 61 -4.40 -3.28 -11.30
CA LEU A 61 -5.69 -2.58 -11.23
C LEU A 61 -5.66 -1.20 -11.88
N ILE A 62 -4.52 -0.51 -11.83
CA ILE A 62 -4.33 0.79 -12.49
C ILE A 62 -3.75 0.70 -13.91
N GLY A 63 -3.64 -0.52 -14.46
CA GLY A 63 -3.17 -0.76 -15.83
C GLY A 63 -1.68 -0.42 -16.05
N LYS A 64 -0.84 -0.57 -15.02
CA LYS A 64 0.60 -0.32 -15.08
C LYS A 64 1.41 -1.63 -15.03
N PRO A 65 2.60 -1.65 -15.66
CA PRO A 65 3.49 -2.82 -15.60
C PRO A 65 4.02 -3.05 -14.18
N SER A 66 4.38 -4.30 -13.87
CA SER A 66 4.81 -4.76 -12.55
C SER A 66 6.21 -5.37 -12.53
N ASP A 67 7.01 -5.09 -13.57
CA ASP A 67 8.28 -5.79 -13.84
C ASP A 67 9.45 -5.25 -13.01
N ASP A 68 9.33 -4.02 -12.51
CA ASP A 68 10.35 -3.29 -11.78
C ASP A 68 9.69 -2.64 -10.56
N ILE A 69 9.68 -3.35 -9.44
CA ILE A 69 9.06 -2.94 -8.18
C ILE A 69 10.09 -3.04 -7.08
N GLU A 70 10.29 -1.94 -6.37
CA GLU A 70 11.09 -1.86 -5.17
C GLU A 70 10.16 -1.58 -3.99
N VAL A 71 10.13 -2.49 -3.02
CA VAL A 71 9.36 -2.33 -1.79
C VAL A 71 10.32 -2.30 -0.62
N ASN A 72 10.25 -1.24 0.18
CA ASN A 72 11.02 -1.10 1.40
C ASN A 72 10.08 -0.73 2.54
N MET A 73 10.25 -1.36 3.71
CA MET A 73 9.52 -0.91 4.90
C MET A 73 9.95 0.54 5.20
N CYS A 74 8.99 1.44 5.38
CA CYS A 74 9.27 2.87 5.49
C CYS A 74 10.13 3.15 6.73
N GLU A 75 11.37 3.63 6.52
CA GLU A 75 12.35 3.90 7.57
C GLU A 75 11.90 4.95 8.61
N ARG A 76 10.86 5.72 8.30
CA ARG A 76 10.32 6.78 9.17
C ARG A 76 8.98 6.40 9.81
N CYS A 77 8.09 5.73 9.09
CA CYS A 77 6.69 5.49 9.48
C CYS A 77 6.37 4.00 9.63
N HIS A 78 7.33 3.20 10.10
CA HIS A 78 7.25 1.74 10.12
C HIS A 78 5.90 1.18 10.64
N ILE A 79 5.26 1.88 11.57
CA ILE A 79 3.89 1.61 11.99
C ILE A 79 3.16 2.94 12.18
N ASP A 80 2.01 3.10 11.53
CA ASP A 80 1.20 4.32 11.58
C ASP A 80 -0.31 4.01 11.73
N ASN A 81 -1.16 5.03 11.63
CA ASN A 81 -2.61 4.94 11.65
C ASN A 81 -3.22 5.46 10.35
N THR A 82 -4.12 4.67 9.74
CA THR A 82 -4.84 5.04 8.52
C THR A 82 -5.65 6.34 8.64
N ASP A 83 -6.04 6.78 9.83
CA ASP A 83 -6.74 8.06 10.05
C ASP A 83 -5.93 9.28 9.59
N LEU A 84 -4.60 9.20 9.60
CA LEU A 84 -3.75 10.28 9.10
C LEU A 84 -3.83 10.46 7.57
N TYR A 85 -4.40 9.48 6.88
CA TYR A 85 -4.43 9.38 5.41
C TYR A 85 -5.84 9.13 4.87
N ALA A 86 -6.88 9.41 5.67
CA ALA A 86 -8.24 8.97 5.37
C ALA A 86 -8.76 9.46 4.00
N SER A 87 -8.36 10.65 3.54
CA SER A 87 -8.73 11.19 2.22
C SER A 87 -7.93 10.63 1.05
N GLU A 88 -6.83 9.94 1.34
CA GLU A 88 -5.81 9.58 0.36
C GLU A 88 -5.73 8.07 0.12
N LEU A 89 -6.24 7.26 1.06
CA LEU A 89 -6.14 5.82 1.01
C LEU A 89 -7.20 5.18 0.12
N TRP A 90 -6.75 4.19 -0.63
CA TRP A 90 -7.57 3.32 -1.46
C TRP A 90 -7.42 1.88 -1.02
N LYS A 91 -8.53 1.19 -0.81
CA LYS A 91 -8.57 -0.21 -0.39
C LYS A 91 -8.49 -1.14 -1.59
N LEU A 92 -7.65 -2.17 -1.49
CA LEU A 92 -7.61 -3.25 -2.47
C LEU A 92 -8.91 -4.09 -2.45
N PRO A 93 -9.42 -4.53 -3.61
CA PRO A 93 -10.66 -5.30 -3.70
C PRO A 93 -10.63 -6.57 -2.83
N GLY A 94 -11.63 -6.72 -1.96
CA GLY A 94 -11.79 -7.93 -1.13
C GLY A 94 -10.72 -8.13 -0.05
N LYS A 95 -9.86 -7.14 0.20
CA LYS A 95 -8.76 -7.24 1.17
C LYS A 95 -8.76 -6.05 2.12
N GLU A 96 -8.25 -6.24 3.32
CA GLU A 96 -7.97 -5.15 4.25
C GLU A 96 -6.54 -4.66 4.05
N VAL A 97 -6.26 -4.12 2.87
CA VAL A 97 -4.96 -3.56 2.49
C VAL A 97 -5.24 -2.23 1.82
N PHE A 98 -4.47 -1.21 2.17
CA PHE A 98 -4.69 0.15 1.68
C PHE A 98 -3.47 0.64 0.91
N ILE A 99 -3.71 1.50 -0.06
CA ILE A 99 -2.71 2.07 -0.95
C ILE A 99 -2.85 3.57 -0.90
N TRP A 100 -1.76 4.28 -0.67
CA TRP A 100 -1.70 5.72 -0.91
C TRP A 100 -0.96 5.98 -2.22
N PRO A 101 -1.67 6.26 -3.32
CA PRO A 101 -1.04 6.66 -4.57
C PRO A 101 -0.47 8.08 -4.41
N MET A 102 0.83 8.24 -4.60
CA MET A 102 1.52 9.53 -4.52
C MET A 102 1.96 9.97 -5.92
N GLU A 103 3.25 9.90 -6.22
CA GLU A 103 3.79 10.46 -7.47
C GLU A 103 3.57 9.52 -8.66
N GLY A 104 3.20 10.09 -9.80
CA GLY A 104 3.06 9.39 -11.08
C GLY A 104 1.91 8.39 -11.17
N CYS A 105 1.23 8.08 -10.05
CA CYS A 105 0.08 7.18 -10.04
C CYS A 105 -1.13 7.84 -10.72
N PRO A 106 -1.79 7.16 -11.68
CA PRO A 106 -3.09 7.63 -12.17
C PRO A 106 -4.09 7.62 -11.02
N LYS A 107 -4.90 8.68 -10.91
CA LYS A 107 -5.97 8.72 -9.92
C LYS A 107 -6.95 7.58 -10.21
N PRO A 108 -7.25 6.70 -9.24
CA PRO A 108 -8.28 5.68 -9.41
C PRO A 108 -9.63 6.32 -9.77
N SER A 109 -10.34 5.73 -10.74
CA SER A 109 -11.61 6.23 -11.31
C SER A 109 -12.82 5.35 -10.97
#